data_AF-A0A348UQC8-F1
#
_entry.id   AF-A0A348UQC8-F1
#
_cell.length_a   1.000
_cell.length_b   1.000
_cell.length_c   1.000
_cell.angle_alpha   90.00
_cell.angle_beta   90.00
_cell.angle_gamma   90.00
#
_symmetry.space_group_name_H-M   'P 1'
#
loop_
_entity.id
_entity.type
_entity.pdbx_description
1 polymer ?
#
loop_
_entity_poly.entity_id
_entity_poly.type
_entity_poly.pdbx_seq_one_letter_code
_entity_poly.pdbx_strand_id
1 'polypeptide(L)'
;MPTSYLLAWGVVVAAAVLMQLALYVALRDWRAPLLKPLLAWWLLLVLVVPAEVPRHEENLAPAFLVFLFEALFQGEGRGGPAGRILLAATLVAVLAALISWRILLRRRSIDRSDARP
;
A
#
# COMPACT_ATOMS: atom_id res chain seq x y z
N MET A 1 -21.21 11.29 -10.46
CA MET A 1 -20.70 10.70 -9.21
C MET A 1 -21.31 11.46 -8.04
N PRO A 2 -22.03 10.80 -7.11
CA PRO A 2 -22.65 11.47 -5.97
C PRO A 2 -21.59 12.04 -5.01
N THR A 3 -21.86 13.20 -4.40
CA THR A 3 -20.93 13.91 -3.49
C THR A 3 -20.45 13.04 -2.31
N SER A 4 -21.31 12.14 -1.83
CA SER A 4 -20.99 11.17 -0.78
C SER A 4 -19.86 10.21 -1.16
N TYR A 5 -19.75 9.83 -2.43
CA TYR A 5 -18.70 8.93 -2.92
C TYR A 5 -17.32 9.60 -2.88
N LEU A 6 -17.24 10.88 -3.30
CA LEU A 6 -16.02 11.67 -3.21
C LEU A 6 -15.59 11.90 -1.75
N LEU A 7 -16.55 12.17 -0.86
CA LEU A 7 -16.27 12.32 0.57
C LEU A 7 -15.73 11.02 1.18
N ALA A 8 -16.28 9.86 0.82
CA ALA A 8 -15.79 8.57 1.30
C ALA A 8 -14.33 8.32 0.89
N TRP A 9 -13.98 8.59 -0.37
CA TRP A 9 -12.57 8.53 -0.82
C TRP A 9 -11.67 9.55 -0.12
N GLY A 10 -12.19 10.75 0.16
CA GLY A 10 -11.48 11.75 0.97
C GLY A 10 -11.13 11.23 2.36
N VAL A 11 -12.06 10.56 3.03
CA VAL A 11 -11.84 9.93 4.35
C VAL A 11 -10.80 8.82 4.25
N VAL A 12 -10.86 7.96 3.22
CA VAL A 12 -9.88 6.89 3.00
C VAL A 12 -8.48 7.46 2.82
N VAL A 13 -8.31 8.47 1.97
CA VAL A 13 -7.02 9.11 1.72
C VAL A 13 -6.49 9.78 3.00
N ALA A 14 -7.34 10.50 3.72
CA ALA A 14 -6.96 11.13 4.99
C ALA A 14 -6.50 10.10 6.03
N ALA A 15 -7.25 9.00 6.18
CA ALA A 15 -6.87 7.89 7.06
C ALA A 15 -5.54 7.27 6.61
N ALA A 16 -5.31 7.09 5.31
CA ALA A 16 -4.07 6.55 4.79
C ALA A 16 -2.86 7.44 5.09
N VAL A 17 -3.00 8.76 4.94
CA VAL A 17 -1.95 9.73 5.31
C VAL A 17 -1.64 9.67 6.81
N LEU A 18 -2.67 9.64 7.66
CA LEU A 18 -2.49 9.54 9.11
C LEU A 18 -1.80 8.23 9.51
N MET A 19 -2.19 7.11 8.90
CA MET A 19 -1.61 5.81 9.17
C MET A 19 -0.16 5.73 8.68
N GLN A 20 0.14 6.37 7.55
CA GLN A 20 1.50 6.52 7.02
C GLN A 20 2.38 7.37 7.96
N LEU A 21 1.84 8.44 8.53
CA LEU A 21 2.53 9.27 9.51
C LEU A 21 2.79 8.50 10.82
N ALA A 22 1.78 7.79 11.32
CA ALA A 22 1.91 6.94 12.50
C ALA A 22 2.98 5.87 12.30
N LEU A 23 2.99 5.24 11.13
CA LEU A 23 4.00 4.26 10.76
C LEU A 23 5.40 4.89 10.69
N TYR A 24 5.53 6.07 10.08
CA TYR A 24 6.81 6.79 10.07
C TYR A 24 7.32 7.06 11.49
N VAL A 25 6.47 7.56 12.39
CA VAL A 25 6.83 7.82 13.79
C VAL A 25 7.21 6.53 14.51
N ALA A 26 6.44 5.45 14.35
CA ALA A 26 6.73 4.16 14.96
C ALA A 26 8.06 3.55 14.46
N LEU A 27 8.37 3.71 13.18
CA LEU A 27 9.59 3.18 12.58
C LEU A 27 10.79 4.14 12.71
N ARG A 28 10.61 5.37 13.22
CA ARG A 28 11.65 6.43 13.18
C ARG A 28 12.95 5.98 13.85
N ASP A 29 12.84 5.31 14.99
CA ASP A 29 13.98 4.87 15.82
C ASP A 29 14.52 3.50 15.39
N TRP A 30 13.83 2.81 14.47
CA TRP A 30 14.24 1.48 14.02
C TRP A 30 15.44 1.58 13.06
N ARG A 31 16.51 0.83 13.35
CA ARG A 31 17.75 0.75 12.57
C ARG A 31 17.66 -0.12 11.31
N ALA A 32 16.49 -0.19 10.68
CA ALA A 32 16.25 -0.92 9.44
C ALA A 32 15.94 0.05 8.28
N PRO A 33 16.95 0.75 7.72
CA PRO A 33 16.75 1.76 6.66
C PRO A 33 16.09 1.19 5.39
N LEU A 34 16.16 -0.14 5.25
CA LEU A 34 15.58 -0.99 4.22
C LEU A 34 14.07 -1.18 4.33
N LEU A 35 13.60 -1.49 5.54
CA LEU A 35 12.23 -1.89 5.80
C LEU A 35 11.29 -0.67 5.78
N LYS A 36 11.78 0.52 6.15
CA LYS A 36 10.98 1.76 6.20
C LYS A 36 10.32 2.13 4.86
N PRO A 37 11.06 2.31 3.74
CA PRO A 37 10.44 2.64 2.46
C PRO A 37 9.58 1.50 1.92
N LEU A 38 9.95 0.24 2.18
CA LEU A 38 9.17 -0.92 1.75
C LEU A 38 7.82 -0.99 2.46
N LEU A 39 7.79 -0.79 3.78
CA LEU A 39 6.56 -0.75 4.57
C LEU A 39 5.69 0.46 4.20
N ALA A 40 6.29 1.61 3.93
CA ALA A 40 5.58 2.81 3.49
C ALA A 40 4.88 2.60 2.15
N TRP A 41 5.60 2.08 1.14
CA TRP A 41 5.02 1.78 -0.16
C TRP A 41 3.95 0.71 -0.09
N TRP A 42 4.18 -0.34 0.70
CA TRP A 42 3.22 -1.40 0.92
C TRP A 42 1.93 -0.87 1.55
N LEU A 43 2.03 -0.09 2.64
CA LEU A 43 0.87 0.46 3.33
C LEU A 43 0.05 1.38 2.42
N LEU A 44 0.72 2.28 1.68
CA LEU A 44 0.07 3.20 0.74
C LEU A 44 -0.71 2.43 -0.34
N LEU A 45 -0.08 1.42 -0.95
CA LEU A 45 -0.71 0.65 -2.02
C LEU A 45 -1.88 -0.20 -1.51
N VAL A 46 -1.73 -0.83 -0.34
CA VAL A 46 -2.83 -1.59 0.27
C VAL A 46 -4.04 -0.69 0.57
N LEU A 47 -3.81 0.54 1.02
CA LEU A 47 -4.88 1.46 1.43
C LEU A 47 -5.62 2.15 0.27
N VAL A 48 -4.95 2.34 -0.87
CA VAL A 48 -5.48 3.18 -1.95
C VAL A 48 -5.89 2.37 -3.18
N VAL A 49 -5.41 1.14 -3.36
CA VAL A 49 -5.77 0.35 -4.54
C VAL A 49 -7.28 0.09 -4.58
N PRO A 50 -7.97 0.48 -5.66
CA PRO A 50 -9.40 0.25 -5.79
C PRO A 50 -9.70 -1.21 -6.17
N ALA A 51 -10.81 -1.73 -5.66
CA ALA A 51 -11.45 -2.96 -6.09
C ALA A 51 -12.96 -2.73 -6.22
N GLU A 52 -13.60 -3.51 -7.07
CA GLU A 52 -15.06 -3.50 -7.23
C GLU A 52 -15.75 -4.01 -5.97
N VAL A 53 -16.85 -3.35 -5.60
CA VAL A 53 -17.69 -3.82 -4.50
C VAL A 53 -18.57 -4.96 -5.00
N PRO A 54 -18.59 -6.13 -4.32
CA PRO A 54 -19.43 -7.25 -4.72
C PRO A 54 -20.90 -6.82 -4.88
N ARG A 55 -21.52 -7.24 -6.01
CA ARG A 55 -22.90 -6.90 -6.40
C ARG A 55 -23.15 -5.43 -6.74
N HIS A 56 -22.11 -4.59 -6.77
CA HIS A 56 -22.17 -3.17 -7.14
C HIS A 56 -20.95 -2.82 -8.01
N GLU A 57 -20.91 -3.37 -9.24
CA GLU A 57 -19.77 -3.23 -10.18
C GLU A 57 -19.48 -1.77 -10.59
N GLU A 58 -20.46 -0.88 -10.42
CA GLU A 58 -20.33 0.55 -10.75
C GLU A 58 -19.61 1.37 -9.66
N ASN A 59 -19.35 0.77 -8.49
CA ASN A 59 -18.71 1.43 -7.36
C ASN A 59 -17.39 0.74 -6.98
N LEU A 60 -16.33 1.56 -6.84
CA LEU A 60 -15.03 1.12 -6.39
C LEU A 60 -14.83 1.50 -4.92
N ALA A 61 -14.20 0.60 -4.17
CA ALA A 61 -13.76 0.83 -2.80
C ALA A 61 -12.32 0.34 -2.62
N PRO A 62 -11.61 0.76 -1.56
CA PRO A 62 -10.28 0.24 -1.27
C PRO A 62 -10.27 -1.27 -1.16
N ALA A 63 -9.38 -1.93 -1.89
CA ALA A 63 -9.31 -3.38 -2.00
C ALA A 63 -9.14 -4.06 -0.64
N PHE A 64 -8.41 -3.44 0.30
CA PHE A 64 -8.29 -3.95 1.67
C PHE A 64 -9.62 -3.98 2.42
N LEU A 65 -10.48 -2.97 2.23
CA LEU A 65 -11.82 -2.94 2.84
C LEU A 65 -12.70 -3.98 2.18
N VAL A 66 -12.73 -4.03 0.84
CA VAL A 66 -13.53 -5.01 0.12
C VAL A 66 -13.15 -6.42 0.55
N PHE A 67 -11.87 -6.74 0.61
CA PHE A 67 -11.38 -8.03 1.08
C PHE A 67 -11.72 -8.30 2.55
N LEU A 68 -11.61 -7.31 3.43
CA LEU A 68 -11.99 -7.47 4.84
C LEU A 68 -13.48 -7.80 4.96
N PHE A 69 -14.33 -7.13 4.19
CA PHE A 69 -15.77 -7.40 4.16
C PHE A 69 -16.09 -8.75 3.51
N GLU A 70 -15.43 -9.12 2.42
CA GLU A 70 -15.53 -10.46 1.82
C GLU A 70 -15.15 -11.54 2.85
N ALA A 71 -14.01 -11.38 3.54
CA ALA A 71 -13.49 -12.35 4.50
C ALA A 71 -14.39 -12.48 5.75
N LEU A 72 -14.95 -11.38 6.25
CA LEU A 72 -15.78 -11.37 7.46
C LEU A 72 -17.23 -11.77 7.21
N PHE A 73 -17.80 -11.43 6.05
CA PHE A 73 -19.26 -11.54 5.81
C PHE A 73 -19.64 -12.48 4.67
N GLN A 74 -18.72 -12.85 3.76
CA GLN A 74 -19.02 -13.71 2.60
C GLN A 74 -18.39 -15.11 2.74
N GLY A 75 -18.61 -15.78 3.87
CA GLY A 75 -17.97 -17.03 4.33
C GLY A 75 -18.02 -18.29 3.44
N GLU A 76 -18.04 -18.20 2.11
CA GLU A 76 -18.00 -19.31 1.16
C GLU A 76 -16.62 -19.50 0.49
N GLY A 77 -15.52 -19.51 1.23
CA GLY A 77 -14.24 -20.18 0.88
C GLY A 77 -13.56 -19.94 -0.49
N ARG A 78 -14.11 -19.13 -1.38
CA ARG A 78 -13.55 -18.75 -2.67
C ARG A 78 -12.91 -17.39 -2.46
N GLY A 79 -11.58 -17.35 -2.48
CA GLY A 79 -10.85 -16.08 -2.48
C GLY A 79 -11.40 -15.17 -3.57
N GLY A 80 -12.12 -14.14 -3.16
CA GLY A 80 -12.87 -13.25 -4.04
C GLY A 80 -11.95 -12.42 -4.94
N PRO A 81 -12.52 -11.71 -5.93
CA PRO A 81 -11.77 -10.83 -6.82
C PRO A 81 -10.89 -9.82 -6.06
N ALA A 82 -11.37 -9.30 -4.93
CA ALA A 82 -10.63 -8.33 -4.11
C ALA A 82 -9.33 -8.91 -3.50
N GLY A 83 -9.35 -10.19 -3.10
CA GLY A 83 -8.15 -10.88 -2.61
C GLY A 83 -7.06 -10.99 -3.69
N ARG A 84 -7.45 -11.22 -4.95
CA ARG A 84 -6.50 -11.26 -6.09
C ARG A 84 -5.94 -9.88 -6.40
N ILE A 85 -6.79 -8.85 -6.32
CA ILE A 85 -6.38 -7.45 -6.52
C ILE A 85 -5.38 -7.02 -5.43
N LEU A 86 -5.63 -7.37 -4.17
CA LEU A 86 -4.69 -7.12 -3.07
C LEU A 86 -3.36 -7.87 -3.23
N LEU A 87 -3.42 -9.13 -3.67
CA LEU A 87 -2.21 -9.90 -3.95
C LEU A 87 -1.38 -9.22 -5.06
N ALA A 88 -2.03 -8.82 -6.15
CA ALA A 88 -1.38 -8.11 -7.25
C ALA A 88 -0.79 -6.76 -6.80
N ALA A 89 -1.56 -5.97 -6.04
CA ALA A 89 -1.11 -4.70 -5.46
C ALA A 89 0.11 -4.91 -4.55
N THR A 90 0.10 -5.95 -3.73
CA THR A 90 1.21 -6.31 -2.84
C THR A 90 2.46 -6.67 -3.64
N LEU A 91 2.32 -7.46 -4.71
CA LEU A 91 3.44 -7.82 -5.58
C LEU A 91 4.06 -6.59 -6.28
N VAL A 92 3.22 -5.67 -6.77
CA VAL A 92 3.66 -4.40 -7.36
C VAL A 92 4.38 -3.53 -6.32
N ALA A 93 3.86 -3.46 -5.10
CA ALA A 93 4.49 -2.72 -4.00
C ALA A 93 5.90 -3.25 -3.69
N VAL A 94 6.03 -4.58 -3.58
CA VAL A 94 7.30 -5.24 -3.32
C VAL A 94 8.29 -4.97 -4.46
N LEU A 95 7.87 -5.06 -5.73
CA LEU A 95 8.70 -4.74 -6.88
C LEU A 95 9.17 -3.27 -6.87
N ALA A 96 8.26 -2.32 -6.65
CA ALA A 96 8.59 -0.89 -6.56
C ALA A 96 9.59 -0.60 -5.43
N ALA A 97 9.42 -1.27 -4.29
CA ALA A 97 10.34 -1.16 -3.17
C ALA A 97 11.72 -1.77 -3.47
N LEU A 98 11.78 -2.93 -4.15
CA LEU A 98 13.04 -3.56 -4.59
C LEU A 98 13.79 -2.72 -5.64
N ILE A 99 13.08 -2.08 -6.56
CA ILE A 99 13.67 -1.18 -7.57
C ILE A 99 14.23 0.07 -6.87
N SER A 100 13.42 0.72 -6.04
CA SER A 100 13.83 1.88 -5.23
C SER A 100 15.05 1.54 -4.38
N TRP A 101 15.10 0.34 -3.80
CA TRP A 101 16.25 -0.20 -3.07
C TRP A 101 17.51 -0.32 -3.94
N ARG A 102 17.42 -0.92 -5.13
CA ARG A 102 18.56 -1.03 -6.05
C ARG A 102 19.11 0.33 -6.47
N ILE A 103 18.24 1.32 -6.67
CA ILE A 103 18.65 2.68 -7.00
C ILE A 103 19.39 3.33 -5.81
N LEU A 104 18.86 3.18 -4.59
CA LEU A 104 19.49 3.72 -3.38
C LEU A 104 20.85 3.07 -3.07
N LEU A 105 20.98 1.76 -3.27
CA LEU A 105 22.27 1.06 -3.12
C LEU A 105 23.29 1.53 -4.14
N ARG A 106 22.90 1.69 -5.42
CA ARG A 106 23.79 2.23 -6.47
C ARG A 106 24.27 3.64 -6.14
N ARG A 107 23.41 4.48 -5.56
CA ARG A 107 23.82 5.83 -5.11
C ARG A 107 24.84 5.76 -3.98
N ARG A 108 24.66 4.87 -3.01
CA ARG A 108 25.63 4.68 -1.91
C ARG A 108 26.98 4.12 -2.35
N SER A 109 27.04 3.35 -3.45
CA SER A 109 28.33 2.85 -3.95
C SER A 109 29.13 3.92 -4.70
N ILE A 110 28.46 4.85 -5.39
CA ILE A 110 29.09 5.97 -6.12
C ILE A 110 29.69 6.97 -5.11
N ASP A 111 28.92 7.34 -4.09
CA ASP A 111 29.36 8.26 -3.03
C ASP A 111 30.58 7.74 -2.24
N ARG A 112 30.78 6.41 -2.22
CA ARG A 112 31.89 5.74 -1.53
C ARG A 112 33.16 5.61 -2.38
N SER A 113 33.04 5.68 -3.71
CA SER A 113 34.21 5.72 -4.60
C SER A 113 34.82 7.12 -4.67
N ASP A 114 34.00 8.17 -4.58
CA ASP A 114 34.46 9.56 -4.59
C ASP A 114 35.07 10.00 -3.24
N ALA A 115 34.79 9.26 -2.17
CA ALA A 115 35.31 9.50 -0.82
C ALA A 115 36.64 8.76 -0.50
N ARG A 116 37.23 8.04 -1.45
CA ARG A 116 38.57 7.44 -1.27
C ARG A 116 39.61 8.33 -1.96
N PRO A 117 40.56 8.94 -1.20
CA PRO A 117 41.69 9.66 -1.78
C PRO A 117 42.66 8.71 -2.49
#